data_AF-A0A2V5YYI6-F1
#
_entry.id   AF-A0A2V5YYI6-F1
#
_cell.length_a   1.000
_cell.length_b   1.000
_cell.length_c   1.000
_cell.angle_alpha   90.00
_cell.angle_beta   90.00
_cell.angle_gamma   90.00
#
_symmetry.space_group_name_H-M   'P 1'
#
loop_
_entity.id
_entity.type
_entity.pdbx_description
1 polymer ?
#
loop_
_entity_poly.entity_id
_entity_poly.type
_entity_poly.pdbx_seq_one_letter_code
_entity_poly.pdbx_strand_id
1 'polypeptide(L)'
;MAQISTQELERLPLRVHSLMAGVPLHDVWAVDLPRWRGEVTLDDFLRTANNCTLDMCGCSNSSALFTPSPPVRLLLNIRFFIGRIFGWDNEPATIATFTSRLTDADRSRSLTAPGTRDGYFRVVYRLENEQLVELINRTAHAAALSALVETPTAYRFYFAVYVRNVSRFTPFYLALIDPFRKLIVYPSLLRSVRARWNQAFGTS
;
A
#
# COMPACT_ATOMS: atom_id res chain seq x y z
N MET A 1 -11.18 12.19 -4.86
CA MET A 1 -10.50 11.17 -4.02
C MET A 1 -11.13 11.27 -2.67
N ALA A 2 -11.59 10.15 -2.13
CA ALA A 2 -12.31 10.15 -0.87
C ALA A 2 -11.70 9.11 0.06
N GLN A 3 -11.55 9.48 1.33
CA GLN A 3 -11.55 8.50 2.39
C GLN A 3 -12.95 7.87 2.39
N ILE A 4 -13.01 6.54 2.30
CA ILE A 4 -14.28 5.82 2.18
C ILE A 4 -14.54 5.02 3.45
N SER A 5 -15.79 4.60 3.64
CA SER A 5 -16.16 3.73 4.77
C SER A 5 -15.48 2.37 4.64
N THR A 6 -15.08 1.78 5.77
CA THR A 6 -14.52 0.42 5.80
C THR A 6 -15.49 -0.62 5.27
N GLN A 7 -16.79 -0.41 5.46
CA GLN A 7 -17.86 -1.30 5.00
C GLN A 7 -17.85 -1.52 3.49
N GLU A 8 -17.42 -0.53 2.70
CA GLU A 8 -17.33 -0.68 1.25
C GLU A 8 -16.24 -1.70 0.88
N LEU A 9 -15.07 -1.61 1.51
CA LEU A 9 -13.97 -2.55 1.30
C LEU A 9 -14.32 -3.96 1.82
N GLU A 10 -14.95 -4.04 2.99
CA GLU A 10 -15.36 -5.30 3.64
C GLU A 10 -16.36 -6.12 2.81
N ARG A 11 -17.16 -5.46 1.97
CA ARG A 11 -18.11 -6.13 1.07
C ARG A 11 -17.44 -6.74 -0.16
N LEU A 12 -16.21 -6.34 -0.48
CA LEU A 12 -15.49 -6.88 -1.62
C LEU A 12 -14.98 -8.30 -1.30
N PRO A 13 -15.04 -9.25 -2.25
CA PRO A 13 -14.60 -10.62 -2.05
C PRO A 13 -13.07 -10.74 -2.15
N LEU A 14 -12.35 -10.05 -1.25
CA LEU A 14 -10.89 -9.98 -1.23
C LEU A 14 -10.30 -10.99 -0.24
N ARG A 15 -9.17 -11.62 -0.60
CA ARG A 15 -8.47 -12.58 0.27
C ARG A 15 -7.92 -11.89 1.52
N VAL A 16 -7.60 -10.60 1.43
CA VAL A 16 -7.05 -9.80 2.52
C VAL A 16 -7.90 -9.87 3.79
N HIS A 17 -9.23 -9.93 3.69
CA HIS A 17 -10.13 -9.90 4.85
C HIS A 17 -9.92 -11.10 5.77
N SER A 18 -9.77 -12.27 5.15
CA SER A 18 -9.47 -13.50 5.87
C SER A 18 -8.02 -13.58 6.38
N LEU A 19 -7.06 -13.03 5.64
CA LEU A 19 -5.64 -13.03 6.04
C LEU A 19 -5.37 -12.05 7.21
N MET A 20 -6.03 -10.90 7.16
CA MET A 20 -5.92 -9.81 8.14
C MET A 20 -7.00 -9.88 9.21
N ALA A 21 -7.69 -11.01 9.34
CA ALA A 21 -8.62 -11.23 10.44
C ALA A 21 -7.92 -10.94 11.80
N GLY A 22 -8.56 -10.09 12.61
CA GLY A 22 -8.03 -9.64 13.90
C GLY A 22 -6.96 -8.54 13.84
N VAL A 23 -6.61 -8.03 12.66
CA VAL A 23 -5.73 -6.85 12.52
C VAL A 23 -6.60 -5.61 12.27
N PRO A 24 -6.51 -4.57 13.11
CA PRO A 24 -7.29 -3.34 12.92
C PRO A 24 -7.03 -2.69 11.57
N LEU A 25 -8.11 -2.36 10.87
CA LEU A 25 -8.09 -1.55 9.67
C LEU A 25 -8.02 -0.07 10.07
N HIS A 26 -6.93 0.61 9.70
CA HIS A 26 -6.63 1.97 10.14
C HIS A 26 -7.18 3.03 9.20
N ASP A 27 -7.00 2.84 7.89
CA ASP A 27 -7.47 3.78 6.87
C ASP A 27 -7.92 3.05 5.60
N VAL A 28 -8.93 3.60 4.92
CA VAL A 28 -9.37 3.16 3.59
C VAL A 28 -9.61 4.38 2.71
N TRP A 29 -9.04 4.33 1.52
CA TRP A 29 -9.15 5.36 0.50
C TRP A 29 -9.51 4.74 -0.83
N ALA A 30 -10.25 5.49 -1.64
CA ALA A 30 -10.54 5.10 -3.01
C ALA A 30 -10.36 6.25 -3.99
N VAL A 31 -10.02 5.86 -5.22
CA VAL A 31 -10.03 6.74 -6.38
C VAL A 31 -10.67 6.03 -7.56
N ASP A 32 -11.64 6.71 -8.17
CA ASP A 32 -12.23 6.24 -9.41
C ASP A 32 -11.29 6.55 -10.59
N LEU A 33 -11.12 5.58 -11.45
CA LEU A 33 -10.26 5.57 -12.61
C LEU A 33 -11.13 5.37 -13.85
N PRO A 34 -10.98 6.19 -14.91
CA PRO A 34 -11.84 6.09 -16.08
C PRO A 34 -11.70 4.72 -16.77
N ARG A 35 -12.82 4.17 -17.24
CA ARG A 35 -12.84 2.90 -17.97
C ARG A 35 -12.50 3.13 -19.44
N TRP A 36 -11.20 3.09 -19.77
CA TRP A 36 -10.70 3.20 -21.15
C TRP A 36 -10.70 1.86 -21.90
N ARG A 37 -10.50 0.76 -21.16
CA ARG A 37 -10.49 -0.61 -21.66
C ARG A 37 -11.25 -1.50 -20.67
N GLY A 38 -11.94 -2.54 -21.14
CA GLY A 38 -12.50 -3.58 -20.26
C GLY A 38 -11.41 -4.52 -19.74
N GLU A 39 -11.69 -5.21 -18.62
CA GLU A 39 -10.87 -6.32 -18.10
C GLU A 39 -9.42 -5.96 -17.72
N VAL A 40 -9.16 -4.73 -17.26
CA VAL A 40 -7.83 -4.34 -16.75
C VAL A 40 -7.68 -4.83 -15.32
N THR A 41 -6.70 -5.71 -15.09
CA THR A 41 -6.36 -6.18 -13.74
C THR A 41 -5.41 -5.21 -13.03
N LEU A 42 -5.30 -5.35 -11.70
CA LEU A 42 -4.28 -4.61 -10.95
C LEU A 42 -2.87 -4.98 -11.44
N ASP A 43 -2.63 -6.26 -11.75
CA ASP A 43 -1.34 -6.72 -12.26
C ASP A 43 -0.97 -6.05 -13.59
N ASP A 44 -1.93 -5.95 -14.52
CA ASP A 44 -1.74 -5.25 -15.79
C ASP A 44 -1.37 -3.79 -15.57
N PHE A 45 -2.14 -3.09 -14.71
CA PHE A 45 -1.86 -1.71 -14.38
C PHE A 45 -0.44 -1.52 -13.81
N LEU A 46 -0.03 -2.37 -12.88
CA LEU A 46 1.30 -2.30 -12.26
C LEU A 46 2.43 -2.64 -13.24
N ARG A 47 2.20 -3.53 -14.22
CA ARG A 47 3.17 -3.86 -15.28
C ARG A 47 3.30 -2.74 -16.30
N THR A 48 2.18 -2.23 -16.83
CA THR A 48 2.17 -1.18 -17.88
C THR A 48 2.76 0.12 -17.38
N ALA A 49 2.64 0.41 -16.08
CA ALA A 49 3.20 1.61 -15.50
C ALA A 49 4.74 1.68 -15.52
N ASN A 50 5.46 0.65 -15.99
CA ASN A 50 6.92 0.52 -16.02
C ASN A 50 7.58 0.63 -14.63
N ASN A 51 7.92 -0.53 -14.06
CA ASN A 51 8.72 -0.69 -12.84
C ASN A 51 8.22 0.07 -11.60
N CYS A 52 6.91 0.29 -11.48
CA CYS A 52 6.40 0.87 -10.25
C CYS A 52 5.97 -0.18 -9.27
N THR A 53 6.76 -0.27 -8.24
CA THR A 53 6.29 -0.76 -6.98
C THR A 53 5.47 0.33 -6.31
N LEU A 54 4.56 -0.07 -5.41
CA LEU A 54 3.82 0.86 -4.56
C LEU A 54 4.78 1.41 -3.50
N ASP A 55 5.86 2.05 -3.95
CA ASP A 55 6.79 2.76 -3.10
C ASP A 55 6.10 4.02 -2.60
N MET A 56 5.33 3.78 -1.56
CA MET A 56 4.56 4.75 -0.82
C MET A 56 5.45 5.73 -0.05
N CYS A 57 6.73 5.38 0.12
CA CYS A 57 7.71 6.16 0.84
C CYS A 57 8.59 7.02 -0.10
N GLY A 58 8.63 6.70 -1.40
CA GLY A 58 9.47 7.38 -2.38
C GLY A 58 10.97 7.19 -2.12
N CYS A 59 11.35 6.01 -1.64
CA CYS A 59 12.68 5.71 -1.12
C CYS A 59 13.51 4.76 -1.98
N SER A 60 12.94 4.24 -3.06
CA SER A 60 13.60 3.37 -4.01
C SER A 60 14.11 4.21 -5.19
N ASN A 61 15.32 3.89 -5.69
CA ASN A 61 15.89 4.50 -6.90
C ASN A 61 15.20 4.01 -8.19
N SER A 62 14.19 3.15 -8.09
CA SER A 62 13.33 2.69 -9.18
C SER A 62 11.92 3.26 -8.98
N SER A 63 11.24 3.52 -10.11
CA SER A 63 9.99 4.24 -10.28
C SER A 63 9.11 4.26 -9.01
N ALA A 64 9.10 5.38 -8.29
CA ALA A 64 8.20 5.56 -7.16
C ALA A 64 6.85 6.11 -7.62
N LEU A 65 5.75 5.55 -7.11
CA LEU A 65 4.40 6.11 -7.30
C LEU A 65 4.22 7.47 -6.60
N PHE A 66 5.18 7.87 -5.77
CA PHE A 66 5.13 9.08 -4.97
C PHE A 66 6.31 9.98 -5.35
N THR A 67 6.02 11.12 -5.99
CA THR A 67 6.99 12.21 -6.17
C THR A 67 6.68 13.29 -5.14
N PRO A 68 7.26 13.23 -3.93
CA PRO A 68 6.99 14.23 -2.90
C PRO A 68 7.48 15.60 -3.35
N SER A 69 6.69 16.64 -3.06
CA SER A 69 7.13 18.03 -3.20
C SER A 69 8.33 18.30 -2.27
N PRO A 70 9.18 19.31 -2.54
CA PRO A 70 10.38 19.57 -1.75
C PRO A 70 10.19 19.65 -0.21
N PRO A 71 9.14 20.32 0.33
CA PRO A 71 8.92 20.34 1.78
C PRO A 71 8.52 18.96 2.34
N VAL A 72 7.84 18.15 1.55
CA VAL A 72 7.42 16.79 1.90
C VAL A 72 8.63 15.84 1.90
N ARG A 73 9.57 16.02 0.96
CA ARG A 73 10.87 15.34 0.96
C ARG A 73 11.67 15.65 2.20
N LEU A 74 11.71 16.92 2.62
CA LEU A 74 12.42 17.34 3.82
C LEU A 74 11.84 16.68 5.07
N LEU A 75 10.51 16.67 5.22
CA LEU A 75 9.84 16.03 6.35
C LEU A 75 10.03 14.51 6.37
N LEU A 76 10.00 13.84 5.22
CA LEU A 76 10.34 12.42 5.11
C LEU A 76 11.81 12.16 5.45
N ASN A 77 12.73 13.00 4.97
CA ASN A 77 14.14 12.90 5.34
C ASN A 77 14.34 13.09 6.84
N ILE A 78 13.65 14.04 7.48
CA ILE A 78 13.68 14.21 8.93
C ILE A 78 13.11 12.95 9.63
N ARG A 79 11.99 12.41 9.13
CA ARG A 79 11.37 11.18 9.64
C ARG A 79 12.33 10.00 9.59
N PHE A 80 12.98 9.77 8.45
CA PHE A 80 13.95 8.70 8.26
C PHE A 80 15.27 8.98 8.98
N PHE A 81 15.68 10.24 9.12
CA PHE A 81 16.87 10.59 9.88
C PHE A 81 16.68 10.31 11.38
N ILE A 82 15.53 10.69 11.93
CA ILE A 82 15.11 10.33 13.29
C ILE A 82 14.97 8.81 13.39
N GLY A 83 14.29 8.16 12.42
CA GLY A 83 14.12 6.71 12.38
C GLY A 83 15.45 5.95 12.36
N ARG A 84 16.45 6.44 11.63
CA ARG A 84 17.79 5.86 11.53
C ARG A 84 18.62 6.08 12.78
N ILE A 85 18.59 7.28 13.39
CA ILE A 85 19.35 7.59 14.62
C ILE A 85 18.82 6.78 15.81
N PHE A 86 17.50 6.68 15.97
CA PHE A 86 16.89 5.90 17.05
C PHE A 86 16.76 4.40 16.71
N GLY A 87 17.21 3.99 15.52
CA GLY A 87 17.12 2.63 15.01
C GLY A 87 15.68 2.11 14.91
N TRP A 88 14.70 3.01 14.75
CA TRP A 88 13.28 2.68 14.58
C TRP A 88 12.96 2.08 13.21
N ASP A 89 13.77 2.40 12.20
CA ASP A 89 13.64 1.85 10.84
C ASP A 89 14.22 0.43 10.70
N ASN A 90 14.86 -0.10 11.75
CA ASN A 90 15.39 -1.46 11.74
C ASN A 90 14.25 -2.48 11.93
N GLU A 91 14.20 -3.47 11.04
CA GLU A 91 13.31 -4.64 11.15
C GLU A 91 13.71 -5.44 12.40
N PRO A 92 12.85 -5.58 13.43
CA PRO A 92 13.18 -6.37 14.60
C PRO A 92 13.15 -7.85 14.22
N ALA A 93 14.23 -8.59 14.50
CA ALA A 93 14.36 -10.00 14.13
C ALA A 93 13.25 -10.94 14.69
N THR A 94 12.47 -10.47 15.67
CA THR A 94 11.48 -11.26 16.41
C THR A 94 10.03 -11.03 16.01
N ILE A 95 9.72 -10.13 15.06
CA ILE A 95 8.32 -9.91 14.64
C ILE A 95 7.97 -10.88 13.51
N ALA A 96 7.00 -11.76 13.77
CA ALA A 96 6.45 -12.66 12.76
C ALA A 96 5.78 -11.86 11.63
N THR A 97 6.21 -12.12 10.39
CA THR A 97 5.68 -11.56 9.15
C THR A 97 4.27 -12.09 8.86
N PHE A 98 3.47 -11.34 8.11
CA PHE A 98 2.16 -11.79 7.64
C PHE A 98 2.25 -12.92 6.60
N THR A 99 3.40 -13.13 5.96
CA THR A 99 3.65 -14.27 5.08
C THR A 99 3.47 -15.63 5.77
N SER A 100 3.63 -15.67 7.11
CA SER A 100 3.39 -16.88 7.92
C SER A 100 1.92 -17.30 7.92
N ARG A 101 0.98 -16.38 7.67
CA ARG A 101 -0.47 -16.64 7.64
C ARG A 101 -0.98 -17.15 6.31
N LEU A 102 -0.13 -17.20 5.28
CA LEU A 102 -0.50 -17.68 3.95
C LEU A 102 -0.66 -19.20 3.96
N THR A 103 -1.71 -19.68 3.29
CA THR A 103 -1.85 -21.10 2.96
C THR A 103 -0.99 -21.44 1.75
N ASP A 104 -0.70 -22.73 1.52
CA ASP A 104 0.08 -23.13 0.35
C ASP A 104 -0.61 -22.79 -0.97
N ALA A 105 -1.95 -22.81 -0.99
CA ALA A 105 -2.75 -22.34 -2.12
C ALA A 105 -2.59 -20.83 -2.38
N ASP A 106 -2.46 -20.01 -1.33
CA ASP A 106 -2.20 -18.57 -1.51
C ASP A 106 -0.79 -18.35 -2.07
N ARG A 107 0.19 -19.11 -1.57
CA ARG A 107 1.58 -19.04 -2.06
C ARG A 107 1.67 -19.41 -3.53
N SER A 108 0.98 -20.47 -3.96
CA SER A 108 0.98 -20.92 -5.35
C SER A 108 0.24 -19.97 -6.30
N ARG A 109 -0.79 -19.28 -5.82
CA ARG A 109 -1.56 -18.30 -6.62
C ARG A 109 -0.88 -16.93 -6.70
N SER A 110 0.09 -16.66 -5.84
CA SER A 110 0.76 -15.36 -5.81
C SER A 110 1.65 -15.17 -7.04
N LEU A 111 1.40 -14.11 -7.80
CA LEU A 111 2.17 -13.70 -8.98
C LEU A 111 3.59 -13.22 -8.63
N THR A 112 3.87 -12.99 -7.36
CA THR A 112 5.20 -12.64 -6.84
C THR A 112 5.50 -13.50 -5.62
N ALA A 113 6.75 -13.97 -5.49
CA ALA A 113 7.15 -14.79 -4.36
C ALA A 113 6.90 -14.06 -3.03
N PRO A 114 6.10 -14.63 -2.11
CA PRO A 114 5.91 -14.08 -0.77
C PRO A 114 7.26 -13.84 -0.09
N GLY A 115 7.43 -12.67 0.53
CA GLY A 115 8.68 -12.27 1.18
C GLY A 115 9.66 -11.51 0.28
N THR A 116 9.35 -11.33 -1.02
CA THR A 116 10.14 -10.49 -1.92
C THR A 116 10.24 -9.07 -1.36
N ARG A 117 11.46 -8.54 -1.25
CA ARG A 117 11.68 -7.16 -0.80
C ARG A 117 11.42 -6.18 -1.93
N ASP A 118 10.71 -5.12 -1.57
CA ASP A 118 10.27 -4.05 -2.45
C ASP A 118 10.48 -2.70 -1.73
N GLY A 119 11.71 -2.19 -1.83
CA GLY A 119 12.16 -1.04 -1.03
C GLY A 119 12.10 -1.36 0.46
N TYR A 120 11.35 -0.55 1.22
CA TYR A 120 11.07 -0.78 2.65
C TYR A 120 9.92 -1.75 2.91
N PHE A 121 9.17 -2.10 1.86
CA PHE A 121 8.07 -3.03 1.97
C PHE A 121 8.52 -4.45 1.65
N ARG A 122 7.75 -5.41 2.15
CA ARG A 122 7.88 -6.82 1.82
C ARG A 122 6.57 -7.28 1.23
N VAL A 123 6.60 -7.94 0.08
CA VAL A 123 5.38 -8.46 -0.55
C VAL A 123 4.86 -9.62 0.28
N VAL A 124 3.62 -9.53 0.78
CA VAL A 124 2.96 -10.65 1.43
C VAL A 124 2.40 -11.58 0.36
N TYR A 125 1.55 -11.05 -0.52
CA TYR A 125 1.09 -11.75 -1.72
C TYR A 125 0.71 -10.74 -2.81
N ARG A 126 0.65 -11.22 -4.05
CA ARG A 126 0.14 -10.45 -5.19
C ARG A 126 -0.76 -11.35 -6.04
N LEU A 127 -2.03 -11.01 -6.14
CA LEU A 127 -3.00 -11.62 -7.05
C LEU A 127 -3.29 -10.66 -8.20
N GLU A 128 -4.12 -11.10 -9.14
CA GLU A 128 -4.48 -10.31 -10.34
C GLU A 128 -5.11 -8.96 -10.00
N ASN A 129 -6.05 -8.93 -9.05
CA ASN A 129 -6.84 -7.73 -8.71
C ASN A 129 -6.57 -7.18 -7.31
N GLU A 130 -5.70 -7.82 -6.53
CA GLU A 130 -5.32 -7.34 -5.20
C GLU A 130 -3.86 -7.67 -4.87
N GLN A 131 -3.21 -6.77 -4.15
CA GLN A 131 -1.85 -6.93 -3.66
C GLN A 131 -1.78 -6.49 -2.21
N LEU A 132 -1.05 -7.25 -1.40
CA LEU A 132 -0.76 -6.90 -0.03
C LEU A 132 0.75 -6.82 0.19
N VAL A 133 1.20 -5.69 0.70
CA VAL A 133 2.59 -5.48 1.13
C VAL A 133 2.63 -5.17 2.62
N GLU A 134 3.66 -5.63 3.31
CA GLU A 134 3.89 -5.34 4.72
C GLU A 134 5.08 -4.41 4.91
N LEU A 135 5.01 -3.60 5.96
CA LEU A 135 6.07 -2.75 6.45
C LEU A 135 6.28 -3.09 7.92
N ILE A 136 7.47 -3.57 8.24
CA ILE A 136 7.86 -3.91 9.61
C ILE A 136 8.97 -2.95 10.03
N ASN A 137 8.67 -2.10 10.99
CA ASN A 137 9.64 -1.28 11.69
C ASN A 137 9.47 -1.46 13.20
N ARG A 138 10.38 -0.93 14.02
CA ARG A 138 10.29 -1.09 15.49
C ARG A 138 9.02 -0.51 16.10
N THR A 139 8.38 0.43 15.42
CA THR A 139 7.26 1.22 15.95
C THR A 139 5.89 0.76 15.48
N ALA A 140 5.82 -0.14 14.48
CA ALA A 140 4.93 -0.07 13.32
C ALA A 140 5.02 -1.40 12.55
N HIS A 141 4.08 -2.33 12.77
CA HIS A 141 3.86 -3.44 11.83
C HIS A 141 2.58 -3.13 11.06
N ALA A 142 2.73 -2.58 9.85
CA ALA A 142 1.63 -2.20 8.99
C ALA A 142 1.56 -3.10 7.76
N ALA A 143 0.36 -3.25 7.20
CA ALA A 143 0.17 -3.86 5.89
C ALA A 143 -0.67 -2.93 5.02
N ALA A 144 -0.23 -2.68 3.80
CA ALA A 144 -0.91 -1.87 2.82
C ALA A 144 -1.51 -2.77 1.74
N LEU A 145 -2.82 -2.69 1.57
CA LEU A 145 -3.59 -3.34 0.54
C LEU A 145 -3.79 -2.37 -0.62
N SER A 146 -3.57 -2.86 -1.83
CA SER A 146 -4.04 -2.24 -3.07
C SER A 146 -4.98 -3.20 -3.77
N ALA A 147 -6.17 -2.75 -4.15
CA ALA A 147 -7.10 -3.56 -4.94
C ALA A 147 -7.70 -2.74 -6.07
N LEU A 148 -7.94 -3.38 -7.21
CA LEU A 148 -8.60 -2.76 -8.35
C LEU A 148 -9.88 -3.53 -8.64
N VAL A 149 -11.00 -2.82 -8.67
CA VAL A 149 -12.32 -3.40 -8.95
C VAL A 149 -12.93 -2.72 -10.16
N GLU A 150 -13.37 -3.50 -11.13
CA GLU A 150 -14.15 -2.98 -12.23
C GLU A 150 -15.59 -2.70 -11.77
N THR A 151 -16.08 -1.50 -12.05
CA THR A 151 -17.48 -1.10 -11.83
C THR A 151 -18.13 -0.83 -13.18
N PRO A 152 -19.47 -0.75 -13.26
CA PRO A 152 -20.16 -0.55 -14.53
C PRO A 152 -19.69 0.69 -15.31
N THR A 153 -19.30 1.75 -14.59
CA THR A 153 -18.97 3.07 -15.17
C THR A 153 -17.48 3.43 -15.10
N ALA A 154 -16.68 2.76 -14.27
CA ALA A 154 -15.29 3.11 -13.99
C ALA A 154 -14.51 1.91 -13.40
N TYR A 155 -13.20 2.03 -13.26
CA TYR A 155 -12.45 1.20 -12.32
C TYR A 155 -12.35 1.92 -10.98
N ARG A 156 -12.37 1.19 -9.87
CA ARG A 156 -12.19 1.74 -8.54
C ARG A 156 -10.96 1.13 -7.90
N PHE A 157 -9.97 1.99 -7.65
CA PHE A 157 -8.76 1.60 -6.96
C PHE A 157 -8.93 1.86 -5.46
N TYR A 158 -8.78 0.80 -4.68
CA TYR A 158 -8.84 0.80 -3.23
C TYR A 158 -7.43 0.76 -2.66
N PHE A 159 -7.18 1.62 -1.68
CA PHE A 159 -5.96 1.64 -0.89
C PHE A 159 -6.33 1.57 0.58
N ALA A 160 -5.90 0.52 1.27
CA ALA A 160 -6.22 0.30 2.67
C ALA A 160 -4.97 0.00 3.49
N VAL A 161 -4.94 0.46 4.74
CA VAL A 161 -3.81 0.22 5.65
C VAL A 161 -4.30 -0.47 6.91
N TYR A 162 -3.78 -1.67 7.15
CA TYR A 162 -3.93 -2.42 8.39
C TYR A 162 -2.74 -2.14 9.29
N VAL A 163 -2.96 -1.98 10.59
CA VAL A 163 -1.86 -1.77 11.53
C VAL A 163 -1.99 -2.70 12.73
N ARG A 164 -0.95 -3.49 12.96
CA ARG A 164 -0.77 -4.29 14.16
C ARG A 164 0.10 -3.50 15.15
N ASN A 165 -0.41 -3.33 16.36
CA ASN A 165 0.35 -2.71 17.44
C ASN A 165 1.54 -3.61 17.82
N VAL A 166 2.75 -3.05 17.71
CA VAL A 166 4.00 -3.72 18.12
C VAL A 166 4.34 -3.38 19.57
N SER A 167 3.95 -2.19 20.03
CA SER A 167 4.18 -1.72 21.39
C SER A 167 3.09 -0.71 21.82
N ARG A 168 3.03 -0.41 23.12
CA ARG A 168 2.22 0.69 23.69
C ARG A 168 2.49 2.07 23.06
N PHE A 169 3.64 2.23 22.40
CA PHE A 169 4.02 3.46 21.71
C PHE A 169 3.52 3.54 20.26
N THR A 170 3.07 2.42 19.68
CA THR A 170 2.56 2.39 18.31
C THR A 170 1.41 3.38 18.09
N PRO A 171 0.37 3.44 18.95
CA PRO A 171 -0.73 4.39 18.74
C PRO A 171 -0.28 5.86 18.78
N PHE A 172 0.66 6.20 19.67
CA PHE A 172 1.20 7.56 19.77
C PHE A 172 2.01 7.94 18.53
N TYR A 173 2.85 7.02 18.06
CA TYR A 173 3.62 7.19 16.83
C TYR A 173 2.70 7.38 15.60
N LEU A 174 1.66 6.57 15.48
CA LEU A 174 0.68 6.69 14.39
C LEU A 174 -0.05 8.02 14.47
N ALA A 175 -0.54 8.42 15.63
CA ALA A 175 -1.22 9.70 15.82
C ALA A 175 -0.34 10.90 15.43
N LEU A 176 0.97 10.81 15.64
CA LEU A 176 1.92 11.86 15.25
C LEU A 176 2.07 11.99 13.73
N ILE A 177 2.06 10.88 12.97
CA ILE A 177 2.24 10.90 11.52
C ILE A 177 0.93 10.90 10.72
N ASP A 178 -0.17 10.55 11.35
CA ASP A 178 -1.47 10.44 10.70
C ASP A 178 -1.88 11.72 9.95
N PRO A 179 -1.67 12.95 10.48
CA PRO A 179 -1.95 14.17 9.73
C PRO A 179 -1.16 14.25 8.42
N PHE A 180 0.13 13.92 8.46
CA PHE A 180 0.99 13.93 7.28
C PHE A 180 0.57 12.86 6.26
N ARG A 181 0.24 11.66 6.74
CA ARG A 181 -0.25 10.57 5.89
C ARG A 181 -1.54 10.94 5.16
N LYS A 182 -2.51 11.49 5.89
CA LYS A 182 -3.85 11.79 5.38
C LYS A 182 -3.89 13.05 4.49
N LEU A 183 -3.09 14.07 4.82
CA LEU A 183 -3.11 15.34 4.09
C LEU A 183 -2.16 15.33 2.88
N ILE A 184 -1.07 14.56 2.95
CA ILE A 184 0.01 14.66 1.97
C ILE A 184 0.25 13.35 1.25
N VAL A 185 0.51 12.27 1.99
CA VAL A 185 0.94 11.00 1.40
C VAL A 185 -0.18 10.37 0.58
N TYR A 186 -1.35 10.10 1.18
CA TYR A 186 -2.44 9.42 0.47
C TYR A 186 -3.00 10.23 -0.70
N PRO A 187 -3.29 11.53 -0.57
CA PRO A 187 -3.79 12.30 -1.70
C PRO A 187 -2.79 12.35 -2.85
N SER A 188 -1.49 12.40 -2.56
CA SER A 188 -0.45 12.39 -3.59
C SER A 188 -0.31 11.02 -4.24
N LEU A 189 -0.32 9.94 -3.47
CA LEU A 189 -0.30 8.57 -3.99
C LEU A 189 -1.48 8.34 -4.94
N LEU A 190 -2.70 8.69 -4.52
CA LEU A 190 -3.90 8.51 -5.33
C LEU A 190 -3.89 9.41 -6.59
N ARG A 191 -3.34 10.64 -6.49
CA ARG A 191 -3.12 11.51 -7.65
C ARG A 191 -2.18 10.87 -8.66
N SER A 192 -1.06 10.31 -8.21
CA SER A 192 -0.13 9.61 -9.08
C SER A 192 -0.74 8.35 -9.70
N VAL A 193 -1.49 7.56 -8.92
CA VAL A 193 -2.23 6.39 -9.44
C VAL A 193 -3.14 6.81 -10.58
N ARG A 194 -3.95 7.87 -10.39
CA ARG A 194 -4.82 8.39 -11.46
C ARG A 194 -4.05 8.93 -12.65
N ALA A 195 -2.98 9.69 -12.43
CA ALA A 195 -2.17 10.24 -13.51
C ALA A 195 -1.56 9.13 -14.38
N ARG A 196 -1.07 8.07 -13.74
CA ARG A 196 -0.42 6.95 -14.43
C ARG A 196 -1.42 6.01 -15.08
N TRP A 197 -2.60 5.85 -14.49
CA TRP A 197 -3.72 5.20 -15.16
C TRP A 197 -4.04 5.89 -16.48
N ASN A 198 -4.13 7.23 -16.47
CA ASN A 198 -4.36 8.00 -17.68
C ASN A 198 -3.18 7.94 -18.67
N GLN A 199 -1.93 7.82 -18.21
CA GLN A 199 -0.79 7.62 -19.12
C GLN A 199 -0.72 6.22 -19.72
N ALA A 200 -1.08 5.20 -18.95
CA ALA A 200 -1.03 3.80 -19.36
C ALA A 200 -2.19 3.42 -20.28
N PHE A 201 -3.37 3.97 -20.02
CA PHE A 201 -4.61 3.55 -20.68
C PHE A 201 -5.41 4.70 -21.30
N GLY A 202 -5.10 5.95 -20.97
CA GLY A 202 -5.69 7.09 -21.66
C GLY A 202 -5.15 7.14 -23.08
N THR A 203 -6.07 7.16 -24.03
CA THR A 203 -5.78 7.32 -25.46
C THR A 203 -4.92 8.57 -25.70
N SER A 204 -3.84 8.40 -26.47
CA SER A 204 -3.21 9.51 -27.21
C SER A 204 -4.20 10.11 -28.21
#